data_AF-A0A445F5Y4-F1
#
_entry.id   AF-A0A445F5Y4-F1
#
_cell.length_a   1.000
_cell.length_b   1.000
_cell.length_c   1.000
_cell.angle_alpha   90.00
_cell.angle_beta   90.00
_cell.angle_gamma   90.00
#
_symmetry.space_group_name_H-M   'P 1'
#
loop_
_entity.id
_entity.type
_entity.pdbx_description
1 polymer ?
#
loop_
_entity_poly.entity_id
_entity_poly.type
_entity_poly.pdbx_seq_one_letter_code
_entity_poly.pdbx_strand_id
1 'polypeptide(L)'
;CLLYGTIGLGGIFHSTVQVYGDDEWSFGFCEGGDTGVFRCPAGKNTMYKYRKSLVLGETNFNFFQVIEILTQLSREWPGYSYDPLSKNCNHFCHEFCARLCVPKLPGN
;
A
#
# COMPACT_ATOMS: atom_id res chain seq x y z
N CYS A 1 -3.18 -3.17 8.45
CA CYS A 1 -3.39 -1.98 7.59
C CYS A 1 -3.12 -0.73 8.39
N LEU A 2 -2.40 0.23 7.80
CA LEU A 2 -2.16 1.53 8.39
C LEU A 2 -2.81 2.58 7.48
N LEU A 3 -3.60 3.47 8.07
CA LEU A 3 -4.30 4.54 7.36
C LEU A 3 -3.62 5.87 7.72
N TYR A 4 -3.08 6.55 6.71
CA TYR A 4 -2.33 7.81 6.83
C TYR A 4 -3.08 9.01 6.25
N GLY A 5 -2.92 10.16 6.89
CA GLY A 5 -3.68 11.37 6.63
C GLY A 5 -2.95 12.40 5.76
N THR A 6 -3.70 12.91 4.78
CA THR A 6 -3.60 14.19 4.05
C THR A 6 -2.28 14.53 3.36
N ILE A 7 -2.26 14.38 2.04
CA ILE A 7 -1.57 15.32 1.16
C ILE A 7 -2.55 16.49 0.90
N GLY A 8 -2.09 17.74 1.08
CA GLY A 8 -2.94 18.94 1.19
C GLY A 8 -3.78 19.31 -0.05
N LEU A 9 -4.82 20.12 0.22
CA LEU A 9 -5.83 20.71 -0.70
C LEU A 9 -6.70 19.69 -1.47
N GLY A 10 -7.29 18.70 -0.79
CA GLY A 10 -8.29 17.84 -1.43
C GLY A 10 -8.76 16.61 -0.64
N GLY A 11 -8.11 16.26 0.47
CA GLY A 11 -8.58 15.17 1.34
C GLY A 11 -8.23 13.76 0.85
N ILE A 12 -7.12 13.58 0.13
CA ILE A 12 -6.63 12.24 -0.24
C ILE A 12 -5.89 11.65 0.97
N PHE A 13 -6.42 10.55 1.50
CA PHE A 13 -5.74 9.72 2.50
C PHE A 13 -4.69 8.85 1.81
N HIS A 14 -3.55 8.67 2.48
CA HIS A 14 -2.52 7.71 2.07
C HIS A 14 -2.77 6.40 2.81
N SER A 15 -2.68 5.26 2.13
CA SER A 15 -2.83 3.95 2.78
C SER A 15 -1.57 3.12 2.61
N THR A 16 -1.28 2.30 3.61
CA THR A 16 -0.26 1.26 3.54
C THR A 16 -0.76 -0.06 4.11
N VAL A 17 -0.19 -1.16 3.64
CA VAL A 17 -0.48 -2.51 4.15
C VAL A 17 0.79 -3.06 4.78
N GLN A 18 0.74 -3.32 6.08
CA GLN A 18 1.72 -4.14 6.78
C GLN A 18 1.21 -5.57 6.84
N VAL A 19 2.04 -6.51 6.39
CA VAL A 19 1.80 -7.95 6.44
C VAL A 19 3.16 -8.64 6.61
N TYR A 20 3.30 -9.45 7.66
CA TYR A 20 4.56 -10.03 8.11
C TYR A 20 5.67 -9.00 8.44
N GLY A 21 6.25 -9.13 9.64
CA GLY A 21 7.34 -8.25 10.08
C GLY A 21 6.93 -6.80 10.29
N ASP A 22 7.91 -5.89 10.23
CA ASP A 22 7.78 -4.49 10.63
C ASP A 22 7.68 -3.51 9.45
N ASP A 23 7.59 -4.01 8.22
CA ASP A 23 7.51 -3.18 7.02
C ASP A 23 6.08 -2.97 6.54
N GLU A 24 5.79 -1.76 6.08
CA GLU A 24 4.54 -1.40 5.40
C GLU A 24 4.77 -1.16 3.92
N TRP A 25 3.79 -1.55 3.10
CA TRP A 25 3.84 -1.49 1.64
C TRP A 25 2.85 -0.47 1.10
N SER A 26 3.27 0.29 0.09
CA SER A 26 2.42 1.25 -0.60
C SER A 26 2.85 1.47 -2.05
N PHE A 27 2.15 2.38 -2.73
CA PHE A 27 2.40 2.73 -4.13
C PHE A 27 2.53 4.25 -4.30
N GLY A 28 3.54 4.66 -5.06
CA GLY A 28 3.87 6.06 -5.30
C GLY A 28 4.48 6.28 -6.69
N PHE A 29 4.57 7.55 -7.08
CA PHE A 29 5.25 7.94 -8.30
C PHE A 29 6.76 7.72 -8.20
N CYS A 30 7.34 7.16 -9.26
CA CYS A 30 8.78 7.00 -9.45
C CYS A 30 9.12 7.23 -10.92
N GLU A 31 10.15 8.04 -11.19
CA GLU A 31 10.68 8.25 -12.55
C GLU A 31 11.58 7.07 -12.95
N GLY A 32 11.53 6.63 -14.21
CA GLY A 32 12.52 5.67 -14.74
C GLY A 32 12.03 4.28 -15.18
N GLY A 33 10.72 4.02 -15.24
CA GLY A 33 10.21 2.71 -15.68
C GLY A 33 10.22 1.63 -14.60
N ASP A 34 10.76 1.95 -13.42
CA ASP A 34 10.77 1.07 -12.25
C ASP A 34 9.38 0.95 -11.58
N THR A 35 9.25 -0.03 -10.68
CA THR A 35 8.04 -0.21 -9.86
C THR A 35 7.76 1.02 -8.99
N GLY A 36 6.48 1.38 -8.85
CA GLY A 36 6.05 2.36 -7.85
C GLY A 36 5.73 1.72 -6.51
N VAL A 37 5.76 0.39 -6.41
CA VAL A 37 5.57 -0.34 -5.15
C VAL A 37 6.82 -0.18 -4.30
N PHE A 38 6.66 0.34 -3.09
CA PHE A 38 7.75 0.55 -2.15
C PHE A 38 7.39 0.03 -0.76
N ARG A 39 8.41 -0.14 0.08
CA ARG A 39 8.25 -0.44 1.50
C ARG A 39 9.03 0.53 2.38
N CYS A 40 8.55 0.72 3.60
CA CYS A 40 9.28 1.39 4.67
C CYS A 40 8.94 0.74 6.03
N PRO A 41 9.74 0.97 7.08
CA PRO A 41 9.36 0.54 8.41
C PRO A 41 8.04 1.20 8.82
N ALA A 42 7.12 0.40 9.38
CA ALA A 42 5.77 0.81 9.75
C ALA A 42 5.78 2.04 10.67
N GLY A 43 5.07 3.10 10.25
CA GLY A 43 4.95 4.32 11.03
C GLY A 43 6.19 5.20 11.02
N LYS A 44 7.18 4.91 10.17
CA LYS A 44 8.44 5.68 10.07
C LYS A 44 8.56 6.53 8.81
N ASN A 45 7.60 6.45 7.89
CA ASN A 45 7.64 7.31 6.72
C ASN A 45 7.36 8.78 7.10
N THR A 46 8.32 9.65 6.81
CA THR A 46 8.25 11.08 7.15
C THR A 46 7.43 11.89 6.16
N MET A 47 7.04 11.31 5.02
CA MET A 47 6.30 12.01 3.95
C MET A 47 4.80 12.18 4.27
N TYR A 48 4.27 11.51 5.29
CA TYR A 48 2.86 11.60 5.67
C TYR A 48 2.67 11.48 7.18
N LYS A 49 1.56 12.03 7.70
CA LYS A 49 1.27 12.01 9.14
C LYS A 49 0.49 10.75 9.52
N TYR A 50 1.06 9.96 10.42
CA TYR A 50 0.38 8.80 11.03
C TYR A 50 -0.91 9.22 11.72
N ARG A 51 -1.99 8.48 11.43
CA ARG A 51 -3.30 8.69 12.05
C ARG A 51 -3.75 7.49 12.87
N LYS A 52 -3.87 6.31 12.26
CA LYS A 52 -4.29 5.09 12.94
C LYS A 52 -3.89 3.81 12.19
N SER A 53 -3.80 2.73 12.96
CA SER A 53 -3.69 1.34 12.47
C SER A 53 -5.02 0.61 12.62
N LEU A 54 -5.34 -0.25 11.66
CA LEU A 54 -6.44 -1.20 11.74
C LEU A 54 -5.95 -2.60 11.37
N VAL A 55 -6.23 -3.57 12.23
CA VAL A 55 -6.06 -4.99 11.92
C VAL A 55 -7.20 -5.38 10.96
N LEU A 56 -6.86 -5.80 9.74
CA LEU A 56 -7.86 -6.21 8.75
C LEU A 56 -8.24 -7.68 8.90
N GLY A 57 -7.33 -8.52 9.40
CA GLY A 57 -7.51 -9.95 9.54
C GLY A 57 -6.18 -10.70 9.37
N GLU A 58 -6.29 -12.00 9.19
CA GLU A 58 -5.17 -12.90 8.95
C GLU A 58 -5.25 -13.44 7.53
N THR A 59 -4.09 -13.74 6.95
CA THR A 59 -3.99 -14.38 5.64
C THR A 59 -3.49 -15.81 5.79
N ASN A 60 -3.97 -16.71 4.94
CA ASN A 60 -3.50 -18.10 4.89
C ASN A 60 -2.20 -18.26 4.07
N PHE A 61 -1.73 -17.19 3.44
CA PHE A 61 -0.48 -17.19 2.69
C PHE A 61 0.71 -17.09 3.62
N ASN A 62 1.71 -17.96 3.46
CA ASN A 62 2.96 -17.81 4.20
C ASN A 62 3.79 -16.63 3.66
N PHE A 63 4.87 -16.28 4.37
CA PHE A 63 5.76 -15.18 4.02
C PHE A 63 6.23 -15.22 2.55
N PHE A 64 6.67 -16.36 2.04
CA PHE A 64 7.17 -16.48 0.66
C PHE A 64 6.07 -16.22 -0.37
N GLN A 65 4.85 -16.71 -0.11
CA GLN A 65 3.69 -16.46 -0.97
C GLN A 65 3.31 -14.97 -0.99
N VAL A 66 3.41 -14.28 0.14
CA VAL A 66 3.19 -12.82 0.19
C VAL A 66 4.26 -12.06 -0.60
N ILE A 67 5.53 -12.48 -0.52
CA ILE A 67 6.60 -11.89 -1.35
C ILE A 67 6.37 -12.13 -2.83
N GLU A 68 5.85 -13.30 -3.22
CA GLU A 68 5.49 -13.58 -4.62
C GLU A 68 4.37 -12.66 -5.10
N ILE A 69 3.32 -12.46 -4.29
CA ILE A 69 2.24 -11.51 -4.56
C ILE A 69 2.79 -10.10 -4.76
N LEU A 70 3.67 -9.63 -3.87
CA LEU A 70 4.30 -8.31 -3.97
C LEU A 70 5.19 -8.17 -5.21
N THR A 71 5.87 -9.25 -5.60
CA THR A 71 6.69 -9.30 -6.81
C THR A 71 5.83 -9.15 -8.07
N GLN A 72 4.67 -9.82 -8.10
CA GLN A 72 3.70 -9.68 -9.20
C GLN A 72 3.14 -8.25 -9.25
N LEU A 73 2.69 -7.73 -8.10
CA LEU A 73 2.19 -6.36 -8.01
C LEU A 73 3.24 -5.33 -8.46
N SER A 74 4.51 -5.52 -8.11
CA SER A 74 5.58 -4.61 -8.53
C SER A 74 5.72 -4.51 -10.06
N ARG A 75 5.37 -5.56 -10.80
CA ARG A 75 5.38 -5.56 -12.28
C ARG A 75 4.14 -4.87 -12.86
N GLU A 76 3.01 -4.98 -12.19
CA GLU A 76 1.71 -4.43 -12.63
C GLU A 76 1.51 -2.96 -12.23
N TRP A 77 2.31 -2.48 -11.28
CA TRP A 77 2.26 -1.15 -10.70
C TRP A 77 3.57 -0.39 -10.95
N PRO A 78 3.88 -0.03 -12.21
CA PRO A 78 5.04 0.81 -12.50
C PRO A 78 4.82 2.23 -11.99
N GLY A 79 5.90 2.87 -11.51
CA GLY A 79 5.83 4.17 -10.83
C GLY A 79 5.31 5.29 -11.72
N TYR A 80 5.60 5.26 -13.02
CA TYR A 80 5.09 6.22 -13.99
C TYR A 80 3.57 6.12 -14.20
N SER A 81 2.92 5.03 -13.77
CA SER A 81 1.47 4.85 -13.86
C SER A 81 0.71 5.42 -12.67
N TYR A 82 1.40 6.08 -11.73
CA TYR A 82 0.76 6.71 -10.58
C TYR A 82 -0.15 7.86 -11.03
N ASP A 83 -1.42 7.77 -10.66
CA ASP A 83 -2.43 8.80 -10.86
C ASP A 83 -3.14 9.10 -9.53
N PRO A 84 -3.15 10.34 -9.03
CA PRO A 84 -3.78 10.70 -7.76
C PRO A 84 -5.25 10.32 -7.63
N LEU A 85 -6.00 10.18 -8.73
CA LEU A 85 -7.45 9.94 -8.73
C LEU A 85 -7.82 8.50 -9.09
N SER A 86 -7.13 7.87 -10.06
CA SER A 86 -7.50 6.56 -10.61
C SER A 86 -6.50 5.44 -10.35
N LYS A 87 -5.27 5.74 -9.92
CA LYS A 87 -4.24 4.72 -9.64
C LYS A 87 -3.24 5.23 -8.61
N ASN A 88 -3.68 5.28 -7.35
CA ASN A 88 -2.89 5.76 -6.22
C ASN A 88 -2.66 4.65 -5.17
N CYS A 89 -2.03 5.01 -4.06
CA CYS A 89 -1.79 4.11 -2.92
C CYS A 89 -3.03 3.39 -2.38
N ASN A 90 -4.21 4.01 -2.39
CA ASN A 90 -5.44 3.37 -1.90
C ASN A 90 -5.90 2.24 -2.83
N HIS A 91 -5.77 2.44 -4.14
CA HIS A 91 -6.07 1.42 -5.14
C HIS A 91 -5.10 0.24 -5.02
N PHE A 92 -3.81 0.52 -4.85
CA PHE A 92 -2.80 -0.50 -4.59
C PHE A 92 -3.11 -1.30 -3.32
N CYS A 93 -3.41 -0.62 -2.20
CA CYS A 93 -3.70 -1.30 -0.95
C CYS A 93 -4.97 -2.16 -1.04
N HIS A 94 -5.98 -1.70 -1.80
CA HIS A 94 -7.18 -2.50 -2.06
C HIS A 94 -6.86 -3.78 -2.83
N GLU A 95 -6.11 -3.66 -3.92
CA GLU A 95 -5.66 -4.80 -4.73
C GLU A 95 -4.80 -5.77 -3.91
N PHE A 96 -3.87 -5.25 -3.12
CA PHE A 96 -3.02 -6.07 -2.27
C PHE A 96 -3.82 -6.80 -1.18
N CYS A 97 -4.76 -6.13 -0.51
CA CYS A 97 -5.66 -6.77 0.45
C CYS A 97 -6.51 -7.87 -0.21
N ALA A 98 -7.01 -7.62 -1.43
CA ALA A 98 -7.76 -8.61 -2.19
C ALA A 98 -6.91 -9.86 -2.49
N ARG A 99 -5.64 -9.70 -2.91
CA ARG A 99 -4.72 -10.82 -3.14
C ARG A 99 -4.35 -11.57 -1.87
N LEU A 100 -4.31 -10.89 -0.72
CA LEU A 100 -4.10 -11.51 0.58
C LEU A 100 -5.34 -12.21 1.14
N CYS A 101 -6.49 -12.14 0.45
CA CYS A 101 -7.78 -12.66 0.90
C CYS A 101 -8.23 -12.07 2.24
N VAL A 102 -7.91 -10.79 2.51
CA VAL A 102 -8.35 -10.08 3.71
C VAL A 102 -9.41 -9.03 3.37
N PRO A 103 -10.24 -8.61 4.34
CA PRO A 103 -11.24 -7.55 4.13
C PRO A 103 -10.65 -6.28 3.52
N LYS A 104 -11.46 -5.62 2.69
CA LYS A 104 -11.12 -4.33 2.07
C LYS A 104 -10.96 -3.24 3.12
N LEU A 105 -10.22 -2.19 2.75
CA LEU A 105 -10.11 -0.98 3.56
C LEU A 105 -11.49 -0.37 3.81
N PRO A 106 -11.84 -0.02 5.06
CA PRO A 106 -13.10 0.65 5.34
C PRO A 106 -13.06 2.11 4.83
N GLY A 107 -14.02 2.48 3.97
CA GLY A 107 -14.26 3.87 3.56
C GLY A 107 -13.80 4.28 2.15
N ASN A 108 -13.73 3.35 1.18
CA ASN A 108 -13.71 3.70 -0.24
C ASN A 108 -15.12 3.75 -0.80
#